data_AF-A0A1V9YIX4-F1
#
_entry.id   AF-A0A1V9YIX4-F1
#
_cell.length_a   1.000
_cell.length_b   1.000
_cell.length_c   1.000
_cell.angle_alpha   90.00
_cell.angle_beta   90.00
_cell.angle_gamma   90.00
#
_symmetry.space_group_name_H-M   'P 1'
#
loop_
_entity.id
_entity.type
_entity.pdbx_description
1 polymer ?
#
loop_
_entity_poly.entity_id
_entity_poly.type
_entity_poly.pdbx_seq_one_letter_code
_entity_poly.pdbx_strand_id
1 'polypeptide(L)'
;MAGGIAMLPSGGANDAPTEGSRAYAIVVCVFASLGGIFFGYDQGVTGGVLVMQSFLDSFCIGYDGNTDPECKASSDKLPNNWSTFTTLFNVLYYIGCIFGAYLGGVIADKFGRRATIFSAGVLFCAGTLMLVLTNQGNHTLALIARIIQGFGV
;
A
#
# COMPACT_ATOMS: atom_id res chain seq x y z
N MET A 1 7.86 11.07 12.40
CA MET A 1 9.20 10.96 13.00
C MET A 1 9.18 11.67 14.34
N ALA A 2 9.65 11.03 15.41
CA ALA A 2 9.84 11.68 16.70
C ALA A 2 11.14 12.49 16.65
N GLY A 3 11.04 13.81 16.61
CA GLY A 3 12.16 14.74 16.78
C GLY A 3 11.92 15.55 18.05
N GLY A 4 12.47 15.07 19.17
CA GLY A 4 12.41 15.74 20.46
C GLY A 4 13.33 16.97 20.46
N ILE A 5 12.76 18.12 20.80
CA ILE A 5 13.50 19.32 21.22
C ILE A 5 13.85 19.15 22.70
N ALA A 6 15.15 19.00 22.99
CA ALA A 6 15.65 18.97 24.36
C ALA A 6 15.66 20.40 24.93
N MET A 7 14.71 20.70 25.81
CA MET A 7 14.76 21.88 26.67
C MET A 7 15.06 21.42 28.10
N LEU A 8 16.23 21.81 28.62
CA LEU A 8 16.68 21.58 30.00
C LEU A 8 16.18 22.72 30.93
N PRO A 9 16.16 22.51 32.25
CA PRO A 9 14.94 22.66 33.06
C PRO A 9 14.84 24.01 33.79
N SER A 10 13.61 24.48 33.99
CA SER A 10 13.29 25.54 34.94
C SER A 10 12.03 25.18 35.72
N GLY A 11 12.25 24.68 36.95
CA GLY A 11 11.42 25.01 38.12
C GLY A 11 9.93 24.64 38.13
N GLY A 12 9.63 23.48 38.73
CA GLY A 12 8.56 23.36 39.73
C GLY A 12 7.11 23.40 39.26
N ALA A 13 6.61 22.29 38.72
CA ALA A 13 5.20 21.89 38.86
C ALA A 13 5.04 20.40 38.51
N ASN A 14 5.13 19.50 39.51
CA ASN A 14 4.57 18.14 39.48
C ASN A 14 4.59 17.39 38.13
N ASP A 15 5.74 17.27 37.47
CA ASP A 15 5.94 16.39 36.32
C ASP A 15 6.11 14.95 36.81
N ALA A 16 5.06 14.37 37.39
CA ALA A 16 5.01 12.92 37.48
C ALA A 16 4.84 12.41 36.04
N PRO A 17 5.83 11.74 35.44
CA PRO A 17 5.63 11.13 34.14
C PRO A 17 4.44 10.18 34.29
N THR A 18 3.41 10.37 33.47
CA THR A 18 2.33 9.39 33.38
C THR A 18 2.96 8.16 32.73
N GLU A 19 3.60 7.30 33.53
CA GLU A 19 4.16 6.04 33.07
C GLU A 19 2.97 5.16 32.66
N GLY A 20 2.56 5.29 31.40
CA GLY A 20 1.69 4.31 30.78
C GLY A 20 2.33 2.93 30.91
N SER A 21 1.51 1.91 31.17
CA SER A 21 2.02 0.54 31.33
C SER A 21 2.89 0.15 30.14
N ARG A 22 4.15 -0.21 30.39
CA ARG A 22 5.10 -0.63 29.35
C ARG A 22 4.56 -1.82 28.56
N ALA A 23 3.84 -2.72 29.23
CA ALA A 23 3.16 -3.84 28.59
C ALA A 23 2.08 -3.37 27.61
N TYR A 24 1.30 -2.34 27.96
CA TYR A 24 0.31 -1.76 27.06
C TYR A 24 0.96 -1.14 25.81
N ALA A 25 2.06 -0.38 25.99
CA ALA A 25 2.79 0.19 24.86
C ALA A 25 3.34 -0.89 23.92
N ILE A 26 3.94 -1.96 24.47
CA ILE A 26 4.45 -3.09 23.67
C ILE A 26 3.32 -3.74 22.86
N VAL A 27 2.18 -4.02 23.48
CA VAL A 27 1.03 -4.64 22.78
C VAL A 27 0.52 -3.75 21.65
N VAL A 28 0.40 -2.44 21.88
CA VAL A 28 -0.03 -1.49 20.85
C VAL A 28 1.00 -1.39 19.72
N CYS A 29 2.29 -1.39 20.01
CA CYS A 29 3.35 -1.38 19.00
C CYS A 29 3.35 -2.66 18.15
N VAL A 30 3.19 -3.84 18.77
CA VAL A 30 3.06 -5.11 18.05
C VAL A 30 1.83 -5.08 17.13
N PHE A 31 0.69 -4.62 17.64
CA PHE A 31 -0.51 -4.50 16.82
C PHE A 31 -0.34 -3.50 15.66
N ALA A 32 0.26 -2.34 15.92
CA ALA A 32 0.55 -1.34 14.89
C ALA A 32 1.51 -1.87 13.81
N SER A 33 2.45 -2.74 14.17
CA SER A 33 3.40 -3.33 13.21
C SER A 33 2.75 -4.27 12.19
N LEU A 34 1.55 -4.79 12.46
CA LEU A 34 0.78 -5.60 11.51
C LEU A 34 0.49 -4.83 10.21
N GLY A 35 0.34 -3.50 10.28
CA GLY A 35 0.18 -2.68 9.08
C GLY A 35 1.38 -2.78 8.13
N GLY A 36 2.60 -2.77 8.67
CA GLY A 36 3.81 -2.96 7.87
C GLY A 36 3.93 -4.36 7.28
N ILE A 37 3.50 -5.40 8.02
CA ILE A 37 3.45 -6.77 7.52
C ILE A 37 2.45 -6.89 6.36
N PHE A 38 1.26 -6.31 6.49
CA PHE A 38 0.26 -6.35 5.42
C PHE A 38 0.67 -5.55 4.19
N PHE A 39 1.35 -4.42 4.37
CA PHE A 39 1.94 -3.68 3.26
C PHE A 39 2.95 -4.53 2.48
N GLY A 40 3.86 -5.22 3.17
CA GLY A 40 4.81 -6.15 2.54
C GLY A 40 4.13 -7.35 1.87
N TYR A 41 3.08 -7.88 2.49
CA TYR A 41 2.27 -8.97 1.93
C TYR A 41 1.61 -8.57 0.61
N ASP A 42 1.01 -7.39 0.50
CA ASP A 42 0.39 -6.91 -0.74
C ASP A 42 1.39 -6.85 -1.89
N GLN A 43 2.59 -6.32 -1.64
CA GLN A 43 3.64 -6.24 -2.64
C GLN A 43 4.12 -7.63 -3.07
N GLY A 44 4.29 -8.55 -2.11
CA GLY A 44 4.68 -9.93 -2.39
C GLY A 44 3.65 -10.70 -3.22
N VAL A 45 2.36 -10.63 -2.83
CA VAL A 45 1.26 -11.27 -3.57
C VAL A 45 1.13 -10.67 -4.96
N THR A 46 1.23 -9.35 -5.09
CA THR A 46 1.16 -8.66 -6.37
C THR A 46 2.24 -9.16 -7.33
N GLY A 47 3.48 -9.28 -6.88
CA GLY A 47 4.57 -9.82 -7.70
C GLY A 47 4.28 -11.25 -8.22
N GLY A 48 3.66 -12.10 -7.39
CA GLY A 48 3.26 -13.45 -7.79
C GLY A 48 2.06 -13.48 -8.75
N VAL A 49 1.06 -12.64 -8.53
CA VAL A 49 -0.16 -12.61 -9.37
C VAL A 49 0.14 -12.17 -10.79
N LEU A 50 1.07 -11.23 -10.99
CA LEU A 50 1.43 -10.71 -12.32
C LEU A 50 2.01 -11.77 -13.26
N VAL A 51 2.52 -12.89 -12.73
CA VAL A 51 3.07 -14.01 -13.50
C VAL A 51 2.19 -15.26 -13.47
N MET A 52 1.03 -15.22 -12.79
CA MET A 52 0.10 -16.35 -12.79
C MET A 52 -0.59 -16.49 -14.15
N GLN A 53 -0.70 -17.74 -14.63
CA GLN A 53 -1.33 -18.03 -15.92
C GLN A 53 -2.77 -17.50 -15.99
N SER A 54 -3.55 -17.60 -14.92
CA SER A 54 -4.92 -17.07 -14.85
C SER A 54 -5.01 -15.55 -15.03
N PHE A 55 -4.04 -14.81 -14.49
CA PHE A 55 -3.96 -13.36 -14.64
C PHE A 55 -3.51 -12.98 -16.06
N LEU A 56 -2.52 -13.69 -16.59
CA LEU A 56 -2.04 -13.52 -17.96
C LEU A 56 -3.14 -13.80 -19.00
N ASP A 57 -3.94 -14.84 -18.80
CA ASP A 57 -5.06 -15.16 -19.68
C ASP A 57 -6.14 -14.07 -19.69
N SER A 58 -6.30 -13.33 -18.58
CA SER A 58 -7.34 -12.29 -18.42
C SER A 58 -6.88 -10.88 -18.78
N PHE A 59 -5.58 -10.60 -18.67
CA PHE A 59 -5.01 -9.25 -18.84
C PHE A 59 -3.86 -9.19 -19.86
N CYS A 60 -3.09 -10.24 -20.08
CA CYS A 60 -1.99 -10.18 -21.06
C CYS A 60 -2.46 -10.54 -22.47
N ILE A 61 -3.26 -11.60 -22.62
CA ILE A 61 -3.72 -12.07 -23.94
C ILE A 61 -4.66 -11.03 -24.57
N GLY A 62 -4.35 -10.60 -25.80
CA GLY A 62 -5.13 -9.58 -26.51
C GLY A 62 -4.80 -8.14 -26.11
N TYR A 63 -3.91 -7.92 -25.13
CA TYR A 63 -3.40 -6.58 -24.82
C TYR A 63 -2.44 -6.12 -25.92
N ASP A 64 -2.84 -5.08 -26.67
CA ASP A 64 -2.05 -4.47 -27.76
C ASP A 64 -1.49 -5.48 -28.78
N GLY A 65 -2.24 -6.57 -29.04
CA GLY A 65 -1.88 -7.61 -30.00
C GLY A 65 -1.09 -8.81 -29.46
N ASN A 66 -0.89 -8.91 -28.14
CA ASN A 66 -0.16 -10.02 -27.53
C ASN A 66 -0.81 -11.39 -27.75
N THR A 67 0.03 -12.37 -28.07
CA THR A 67 -0.39 -13.77 -28.27
C THR A 67 -0.14 -14.64 -27.02
N ASP A 68 -0.88 -15.75 -26.90
CA ASP A 68 -0.75 -16.73 -25.81
C ASP A 68 0.71 -17.19 -25.52
N PRO A 69 1.53 -17.58 -26.52
CA PRO A 69 2.90 -18.02 -26.26
C PRO A 69 3.84 -16.90 -25.79
N GLU A 70 3.56 -15.63 -26.11
CA GLU A 70 4.37 -14.49 -25.66
C GLU A 70 4.08 -14.14 -24.20
N CYS A 71 2.81 -14.21 -23.80
CA CYS A 71 2.39 -13.97 -22.43
C CYS A 71 2.83 -15.08 -21.46
N LYS A 72 2.97 -16.32 -21.93
CA LYS A 72 3.38 -17.50 -21.14
C LYS A 72 4.87 -17.82 -21.22
N ALA A 73 5.67 -17.01 -21.92
CA ALA A 73 7.11 -17.16 -21.98
C ALA A 73 7.78 -16.86 -20.62
N SER A 74 9.04 -17.27 -20.44
CA SER A 74 9.84 -16.85 -19.27
C SER A 74 9.94 -15.33 -19.18
N SER A 75 10.11 -14.81 -17.96
CA SER A 75 10.15 -13.38 -17.63
C SER A 75 11.10 -12.54 -18.50
N ASP A 76 12.16 -13.15 -19.05
CA ASP A 76 13.15 -12.50 -19.91
C ASP A 76 12.66 -12.24 -21.35
N LYS A 77 11.58 -12.90 -21.78
CA LYS A 77 11.01 -12.83 -23.14
C LYS A 77 9.61 -12.24 -23.17
N LEU A 78 9.20 -11.58 -22.09
CA LEU A 78 7.90 -10.91 -22.01
C LEU A 78 7.83 -9.74 -23.00
N PRO A 79 6.67 -9.51 -23.64
CA PRO A 79 6.54 -8.42 -24.59
C PRO A 79 6.61 -7.06 -23.87
N ASN A 80 7.20 -6.07 -24.55
CA ASN A 80 7.55 -4.77 -23.96
C ASN A 80 6.33 -3.99 -23.42
N ASN A 81 5.20 -4.10 -24.09
CA ASN A 81 3.92 -3.52 -23.66
C ASN A 81 3.46 -4.09 -22.31
N TRP A 82 3.59 -5.39 -22.08
CA TRP A 82 3.22 -6.03 -20.81
C TRP A 82 4.20 -5.66 -19.70
N SER A 83 5.50 -5.63 -19.98
CA SER A 83 6.50 -5.13 -19.03
C SER A 83 6.23 -3.67 -18.62
N THR A 84 5.82 -2.84 -19.58
CA THR A 84 5.42 -1.44 -19.32
C THR A 84 4.17 -1.37 -18.43
N PHE A 85 3.14 -2.18 -18.73
CA PHE A 85 1.92 -2.25 -17.93
C PHE A 85 2.20 -2.69 -16.49
N THR A 86 2.95 -3.78 -16.29
CA THR A 86 3.30 -4.29 -14.96
C THR A 86 4.18 -3.32 -14.19
N THR A 87 5.07 -2.59 -14.86
CA THR A 87 5.85 -1.50 -14.25
C THR A 87 4.93 -0.37 -13.80
N LEU A 88 4.03 0.11 -14.67
CA LEU A 88 3.06 1.15 -14.34
C LEU A 88 2.16 0.74 -13.17
N PHE A 89 1.72 -0.52 -13.15
CA PHE A 89 0.88 -1.08 -12.10
C PHE A 89 1.52 -0.97 -10.70
N ASN A 90 2.83 -1.21 -10.60
CA ASN A 90 3.58 -1.04 -9.35
C ASN A 90 3.90 0.43 -9.04
N VAL A 91 4.34 1.20 -10.05
CA VAL A 91 4.71 2.61 -9.87
C VAL A 91 3.52 3.46 -9.43
N LEU A 92 2.34 3.24 -9.99
CA LEU A 92 1.13 3.98 -9.62
C LEU A 92 0.71 3.72 -8.16
N TYR A 93 0.92 2.49 -7.66
CA TYR A 93 0.72 2.18 -6.25
C TYR A 93 1.67 2.98 -5.36
N TYR A 94 2.96 3.06 -5.71
CA TYR A 94 3.94 3.85 -4.96
C TYR A 94 3.63 5.36 -5.01
N ILE A 95 3.15 5.87 -6.14
CA ILE A 95 2.68 7.26 -6.24
C ILE A 95 1.53 7.49 -5.25
N GLY A 96 0.56 6.58 -5.20
CA GLY A 96 -0.52 6.62 -4.20
C GLY A 96 0.03 6.63 -2.77
N CYS A 97 1.02 5.80 -2.46
CA CYS A 97 1.64 5.72 -1.14
C CYS A 97 2.34 7.02 -0.73
N ILE A 98 2.98 7.73 -1.66
CA ILE A 98 3.64 9.02 -1.38
C ILE A 98 2.61 10.05 -0.91
N PHE A 99 1.50 10.17 -1.65
CA PHE A 99 0.43 11.10 -1.28
C PHE A 99 -0.34 10.64 -0.03
N GLY A 100 -0.57 9.33 0.11
CA GLY A 100 -1.15 8.71 1.30
C GLY A 100 -0.34 9.01 2.57
N ALA A 101 0.98 8.83 2.53
CA ALA A 101 1.86 9.13 3.65
C ALA A 101 1.88 10.63 4.00
N TYR A 102 1.88 11.51 2.99
CA TYR A 102 1.85 12.96 3.21
C TYR A 102 0.54 13.40 3.89
N LEU A 103 -0.61 12.99 3.36
CA LEU A 103 -1.92 13.34 3.92
C LEU A 103 -2.17 12.62 5.25
N GLY A 104 -1.73 11.37 5.37
CA GLY A 104 -1.83 10.56 6.58
C GLY A 104 -1.12 11.20 7.76
N GLY A 105 0.05 11.83 7.53
CA GLY A 105 0.73 12.63 8.55
C GLY A 105 -0.12 13.79 9.06
N VAL A 106 -0.66 14.61 8.15
CA VAL A 106 -1.51 15.76 8.49
C VAL A 106 -2.79 15.32 9.22
N ILE A 107 -3.43 14.25 8.75
CA ILE A 107 -4.64 13.70 9.36
C ILE A 107 -4.32 13.12 10.74
N ALA A 108 -3.19 12.43 10.91
CA ALA A 108 -2.77 11.87 12.20
C ALA A 108 -2.52 12.94 13.26
N ASP A 109 -1.97 14.08 12.87
CA ASP A 109 -1.73 15.20 13.80
C ASP A 109 -3.04 15.89 14.22
N LYS A 110 -4.06 15.92 13.35
CA LYS A 110 -5.34 16.60 13.61
C LYS A 110 -6.41 15.70 14.26
N PHE A 111 -6.55 14.46 13.81
CA PHE A 111 -7.61 13.52 14.21
C PHE A 111 -7.08 12.36 15.07
N GLY A 112 -5.77 12.28 15.28
CA GLY A 112 -5.12 11.23 16.06
C GLY A 112 -4.82 9.97 15.25
N ARG A 113 -3.78 9.24 15.66
CA ARG A 113 -3.22 8.10 14.93
C ARG A 113 -4.21 6.94 14.73
N ARG A 114 -5.09 6.67 15.69
CA ARG A 114 -6.06 5.57 15.60
C ARG A 114 -7.08 5.78 14.48
N ALA A 115 -7.57 7.01 14.33
CA ALA A 115 -8.50 7.36 13.26
C ALA A 115 -7.82 7.25 11.89
N THR A 116 -6.58 7.72 11.77
CA THR A 116 -5.80 7.62 10.53
C THR A 116 -5.57 6.18 10.09
N ILE A 117 -5.16 5.29 11.00
CA ILE A 117 -4.95 3.86 10.69
C ILE A 117 -6.26 3.22 10.20
N PHE A 118 -7.39 3.55 10.83
CA PHE A 118 -8.69 3.01 10.42
C PHE A 118 -9.12 3.54 9.05
N SER A 119 -8.99 4.85 8.79
CA SER A 119 -9.33 5.43 7.49
C SER A 119 -8.44 4.91 6.36
N ALA A 120 -7.15 4.70 6.62
CA ALA A 120 -6.21 4.12 5.67
C ALA A 120 -6.65 2.68 5.29
N GLY A 121 -6.99 1.86 6.29
CA GLY A 121 -7.52 0.52 6.06
C GLY A 121 -8.80 0.49 5.22
N VAL A 122 -9.74 1.43 5.45
CA VAL A 122 -10.97 1.53 4.64
C VAL A 122 -10.65 1.88 3.19
N LEU A 123 -9.74 2.83 2.95
CA LEU A 123 -9.30 3.20 1.60
C LEU A 123 -8.59 2.04 0.90
N PHE A 124 -7.74 1.30 1.62
CA PHE A 124 -7.06 0.11 1.10
C PHE A 124 -8.07 -0.98 0.71
N CYS A 125 -9.07 -1.25 1.55
CA CYS A 125 -10.15 -2.19 1.26
C CYS A 125 -10.98 -1.74 0.03
N ALA A 126 -11.25 -0.44 -0.12
CA ALA A 126 -11.96 0.08 -1.29
C ALA A 126 -11.15 -0.08 -2.57
N GLY A 127 -9.84 0.21 -2.54
CA GLY A 127 -8.94 0.04 -3.68
C GLY A 127 -8.78 -1.43 -4.09
N THR A 128 -8.61 -2.33 -3.12
CA THR A 128 -8.54 -3.79 -3.38
C THR A 128 -9.87 -4.33 -3.93
N LEU A 129 -11.01 -3.88 -3.42
CA LEU A 129 -12.32 -4.25 -3.97
C LEU A 129 -12.46 -3.80 -5.42
N MET A 130 -12.03 -2.57 -5.75
CA MET A 130 -12.04 -2.07 -7.12
C MET A 130 -11.15 -2.93 -8.03
N LEU A 131 -9.97 -3.35 -7.55
CA LEU A 131 -9.07 -4.23 -8.29
C LEU A 131 -9.71 -5.60 -8.56
N VAL A 132 -10.34 -6.21 -7.56
CA VAL A 132 -11.00 -7.53 -7.68
C VAL A 132 -12.22 -7.49 -8.60
N LEU A 133 -12.98 -6.40 -8.58
CA LEU A 133 -14.16 -6.20 -9.44
C LEU A 133 -13.80 -5.75 -10.86
N THR A 134 -12.52 -5.64 -11.19
CA THR A 134 -12.10 -5.22 -12.52
C THR A 134 -12.45 -6.29 -13.56
N ASN A 135 -13.28 -5.92 -14.53
CA ASN A 135 -13.63 -6.79 -15.65
C ASN A 135 -12.38 -7.19 -16.47
N GLN A 136 -12.42 -8.38 -17.06
CA GLN A 136 -11.36 -8.90 -17.93
C GLN A 136 -11.01 -7.87 -19.02
N GLY A 137 -9.72 -7.54 -19.14
CA GLY A 137 -9.21 -6.57 -20.12
C GLY A 137 -9.33 -5.08 -19.76
N ASN A 138 -9.90 -4.69 -18.62
CA ASN A 138 -9.94 -3.27 -18.23
C ASN A 138 -8.67 -2.84 -17.47
N HIS A 139 -7.60 -2.60 -18.23
CA HIS A 139 -6.31 -2.14 -17.73
C HIS A 139 -6.38 -0.82 -16.97
N THR A 140 -7.18 0.13 -17.45
CA THR A 140 -7.28 1.46 -16.85
C THR A 140 -7.87 1.40 -15.45
N LEU A 141 -8.92 0.60 -15.24
CA LEU A 141 -9.52 0.44 -13.93
C LEU A 141 -8.57 -0.24 -12.94
N ALA A 142 -7.80 -1.23 -13.40
CA ALA A 142 -6.77 -1.88 -12.59
C ALA A 142 -5.67 -0.89 -12.14
N LEU A 143 -5.25 0.03 -13.03
CA LEU A 143 -4.26 1.07 -12.74
C LEU A 143 -4.82 2.13 -11.76
N ILE A 144 -6.08 2.55 -11.92
CA ILE A 144 -6.73 3.48 -11.00
C ILE A 144 -6.90 2.84 -9.61
N ALA A 145 -7.30 1.57 -9.56
CA ALA A 145 -7.44 0.84 -8.31
C ALA A 145 -6.13 0.82 -7.51
N ARG A 146 -4.97 0.69 -8.19
CA ARG A 146 -3.66 0.74 -7.54
C ARG A 146 -3.33 2.09 -6.93
N ILE A 147 -3.70 3.19 -7.58
CA ILE A 147 -3.52 4.53 -7.01
C ILE A 147 -4.35 4.63 -5.72
N ILE A 148 -5.64 4.30 -5.78
CA ILE A 148 -6.56 4.38 -4.63
C ILE A 148 -6.09 3.49 -3.48
N GLN A 149 -5.66 2.26 -3.79
CA GLN A 149 -5.12 1.33 -2.82
C GLN A 149 -3.86 1.90 -2.14
N GLY A 150 -2.96 2.53 -2.91
CA GLY A 150 -1.77 3.18 -2.39
C GLY A 150 -2.07 4.38 -1.47
N PHE A 151 -3.16 5.12 -1.69
CA PHE A 151 -3.60 6.17 -0.76
C PHE A 151 -4.02 5.62 0.62
N GLY A 152 -4.38 4.34 0.70
CA GLY A 152 -4.78 3.66 1.94
C GLY A 152 -3.62 3.10 2.77
N VAL A 153 -2.39 3.54 2.49
CA VAL A 153 -1.15 3.13 3.17
C VAL A 153 -0.58 4.25 4.02
#